data_AF-A0A1A8TIY2-F1
#
_entry.id   AF-A0A1A8TIY2-F1
#
_cell.length_a   1.000
_cell.length_b   1.000
_cell.length_c   1.000
_cell.angle_alpha   90.00
_cell.angle_beta   90.00
_cell.angle_gamma   90.00
#
_symmetry.space_group_name_H-M   'P 1'
#
loop_
_entity.id
_entity.type
_entity.pdbx_description
1 polymer ?
#
loop_
_entity_poly.entity_id
_entity_poly.type
_entity_poly.pdbx_seq_one_letter_code
_entity_poly.pdbx_strand_id
1 'polypeptide(L)'
;MKKNQFKYRSCSQISADIEIALEYKGLTLSECVEAFDSRYDAEIAKGKKLPMNKDFISRAKNGGFKVVSRRVLDLCELLDVNPYETDKKMINMDQVEVPFGQLKKEFENVEKIVRKRPDLEKKVKIILRSIADIVSVQGV
;
A
#
# COMPACT_ATOMS: atom_id res chain seq x y z
N MET A 1 -27.20 -7.63 16.63
CA MET A 1 -25.86 -7.14 16.24
C MET A 1 -26.01 -6.34 14.95
N LYS A 2 -25.81 -5.01 14.99
CA LYS A 2 -25.86 -4.19 13.76
C LYS A 2 -24.61 -4.53 12.93
N LYS A 3 -24.79 -5.05 11.71
CA LYS A 3 -23.69 -5.19 10.76
C LYS A 3 -23.21 -3.78 10.43
N ASN A 4 -22.04 -3.37 10.93
CA ASN A 4 -21.37 -2.20 10.38
C ASN A 4 -21.10 -2.50 8.91
N GLN A 5 -21.90 -1.92 8.02
CA GLN A 5 -21.70 -2.04 6.60
C GLN A 5 -20.57 -1.10 6.23
N PHE A 6 -19.33 -1.60 6.27
CA PHE A 6 -18.18 -0.86 5.80
C PHE A 6 -18.40 -0.50 4.33
N LYS A 7 -18.29 0.78 4.00
CA LYS A 7 -18.39 1.27 2.62
C LYS A 7 -17.03 1.11 1.96
N TYR A 8 -17.00 0.55 0.75
CA TYR A 8 -15.76 0.41 -0.02
C TYR A 8 -15.41 1.73 -0.72
N ARG A 9 -14.11 1.96 -0.89
CA ARG A 9 -13.59 3.00 -1.78
C ARG A 9 -13.96 2.71 -3.23
N SER A 10 -13.77 3.69 -4.12
CA SER A 10 -14.05 3.47 -5.53
C SER A 10 -13.13 2.39 -6.11
N CYS A 11 -13.60 1.65 -7.12
CA CYS A 11 -12.77 0.64 -7.80
C CYS A 11 -11.50 1.26 -8.39
N SER A 12 -11.58 2.51 -8.88
CA SER A 12 -10.41 3.24 -9.40
C SER A 12 -9.36 3.53 -8.32
N GLN A 13 -9.78 3.96 -7.12
CA GLN A 13 -8.87 4.17 -5.99
C GLN A 13 -8.20 2.87 -5.55
N ILE A 14 -8.98 1.79 -5.45
CA ILE A 14 -8.45 0.48 -5.08
C ILE A 14 -7.45 -0.02 -6.13
N SER A 15 -7.75 0.18 -7.43
CA SER A 15 -6.86 -0.25 -8.52
C SER A 15 -5.52 0.47 -8.50
N ALA A 16 -5.55 1.80 -8.32
CA ALA A 16 -4.34 2.62 -8.22
C ALA A 16 -3.47 2.19 -7.02
N ASP A 17 -4.09 1.92 -5.87
CA ASP A 17 -3.34 1.47 -4.69
C ASP A 17 -2.79 0.05 -4.84
N ILE A 18 -3.50 -0.84 -5.56
CA ILE A 18 -2.99 -2.18 -5.92
C ILE A 18 -1.75 -2.04 -6.83
N GLU A 19 -1.80 -1.16 -7.82
CA GLU A 19 -0.66 -0.89 -8.70
C GLU A 19 0.55 -0.40 -7.92
N ILE A 20 0.37 0.63 -7.09
CA ILE A 20 1.42 1.18 -6.22
C ILE A 20 1.98 0.10 -5.29
N ALA A 21 1.12 -0.75 -4.71
CA ALA A 21 1.57 -1.81 -3.81
C ALA A 21 2.39 -2.89 -4.52
N LEU A 22 2.04 -3.24 -5.77
CA LEU A 22 2.83 -4.16 -6.59
C LEU A 22 4.20 -3.58 -6.92
N GLU A 23 4.25 -2.32 -7.33
CA GLU A 23 5.51 -1.62 -7.65
C GLU A 23 6.40 -1.47 -6.41
N TYR A 24 5.84 -1.04 -5.29
CA TYR A 24 6.57 -0.87 -4.03
C TYR A 24 7.16 -2.18 -3.51
N LYS A 25 6.44 -3.29 -3.67
CA LYS A 25 6.91 -4.63 -3.29
C LYS A 25 7.81 -5.28 -4.36
N GLY A 26 7.99 -4.63 -5.52
CA GLY A 26 8.76 -5.19 -6.65
C GLY A 26 8.18 -6.49 -7.20
N LEU A 27 6.88 -6.73 -7.07
CA LEU A 27 6.24 -7.99 -7.45
C LEU A 27 5.81 -7.98 -8.92
N THR A 28 6.31 -8.94 -9.69
CA THR A 28 5.68 -9.31 -10.96
C THR A 28 4.32 -9.97 -10.73
N LEU A 29 3.51 -10.05 -11.79
CA LEU A 29 2.22 -10.76 -11.71
C LEU A 29 2.39 -12.24 -11.33
N SER A 30 3.49 -12.88 -11.74
CA SER A 30 3.79 -14.27 -11.38
C SER A 30 4.08 -14.42 -9.89
N GLU A 31 4.98 -13.59 -9.38
CA GLU A 31 5.38 -13.63 -7.97
C GLU A 31 4.21 -13.26 -7.05
N CYS A 32 3.32 -12.37 -7.49
CA CYS A 32 2.11 -12.06 -6.73
C CYS A 32 1.13 -13.26 -6.66
N VAL A 33 0.99 -14.04 -7.74
CA VAL A 33 0.22 -15.29 -7.71
C VAL A 33 0.87 -16.29 -6.76
N GLU A 34 2.18 -16.51 -6.89
CA GLU A 34 2.93 -17.44 -6.04
C GLU A 34 2.87 -17.05 -4.56
N ALA A 35 2.98 -15.75 -4.25
CA ALA A 35 2.85 -15.22 -2.90
C ALA A 35 1.43 -15.40 -2.34
N PHE A 36 0.40 -15.22 -3.17
CA PHE A 36 -0.98 -15.45 -2.76
C PHE A 36 -1.22 -16.93 -2.44
N ASP A 37 -0.84 -17.81 -3.37
CA ASP A 37 -1.07 -19.24 -3.25
C ASP A 37 -0.27 -19.81 -2.07
N SER A 38 0.97 -19.36 -1.87
CA SER A 38 1.79 -19.75 -0.70
C SER A 38 1.21 -19.27 0.62
N ARG A 39 0.66 -18.05 0.68
CA ARG A 39 0.09 -17.49 1.92
C ARG A 39 -1.24 -18.14 2.31
N TYR A 40 -2.04 -18.54 1.32
CA TYR A 40 -3.42 -18.99 1.50
C TYR A 40 -3.67 -20.43 1.06
N ASP A 41 -2.63 -21.26 0.91
CA ASP A 41 -2.71 -22.65 0.43
C ASP A 41 -3.77 -23.46 1.19
N ALA A 42 -3.77 -23.37 2.53
CA ALA A 42 -4.71 -24.09 3.37
C ALA A 42 -6.17 -23.64 3.15
N GLU A 43 -6.43 -22.35 2.96
CA GLU A 43 -7.74 -21.79 2.66
C GLU A 43 -8.20 -22.14 1.24
N ILE A 44 -7.28 -22.14 0.28
CA ILE A 44 -7.53 -22.54 -1.11
C ILE A 44 -7.92 -24.03 -1.15
N ALA A 45 -7.14 -24.89 -0.49
CA ALA A 45 -7.42 -26.33 -0.38
C ALA A 45 -8.78 -26.62 0.27
N LYS A 46 -9.22 -25.77 1.20
CA LYS A 46 -10.54 -25.85 1.86
C LYS A 46 -11.66 -25.16 1.08
N GLY A 47 -11.39 -24.60 -0.10
CA GLY A 47 -12.35 -23.87 -0.93
C GLY A 47 -12.83 -22.54 -0.33
N LYS A 48 -12.12 -22.00 0.68
CA LYS A 48 -12.47 -20.73 1.35
C LYS A 48 -11.97 -19.51 0.59
N LYS A 49 -10.87 -19.63 -0.16
CA LYS A 49 -10.32 -18.61 -1.06
C LYS A 49 -10.17 -19.20 -2.46
N LEU A 50 -10.36 -18.37 -3.47
CA LEU A 50 -10.11 -18.75 -4.86
C LEU A 50 -8.64 -18.45 -5.21
N PRO A 51 -7.93 -19.35 -5.92
CA PRO A 51 -6.57 -19.10 -6.38
C PRO A 51 -6.49 -17.81 -7.20
N MET A 52 -5.34 -17.14 -7.17
CA MET A 52 -5.11 -15.99 -8.04
C MET A 52 -4.64 -16.41 -9.42
N ASN A 53 -4.81 -15.54 -10.41
CA ASN A 53 -4.20 -15.72 -11.71
C ASN A 53 -3.74 -14.37 -12.27
N LYS A 54 -2.77 -14.40 -13.18
CA LYS A 54 -2.14 -13.19 -13.74
C LYS A 54 -3.16 -12.25 -14.39
N ASP A 55 -4.16 -12.80 -15.09
CA ASP A 55 -5.22 -12.03 -15.73
C ASP A 55 -6.10 -11.29 -14.72
N PHE A 56 -6.43 -11.91 -13.59
CA PHE A 56 -7.16 -11.26 -12.50
C PHE A 56 -6.34 -10.13 -11.89
N ILE A 57 -5.07 -10.36 -11.55
CA ILE A 57 -4.21 -9.33 -10.94
C ILE A 57 -3.99 -8.17 -11.92
N SER A 58 -3.77 -8.47 -13.21
CA SER A 58 -3.66 -7.46 -14.28
C SER A 58 -4.92 -6.60 -14.36
N ARG A 59 -6.11 -7.21 -14.37
CA ARG A 59 -7.38 -6.47 -14.35
C ARG A 59 -7.56 -5.68 -13.05
N ALA A 60 -7.18 -6.24 -11.91
CA ALA A 60 -7.31 -5.58 -10.62
C ALA A 60 -6.47 -4.30 -10.53
N LYS A 61 -5.23 -4.31 -11.04
CA LYS A 61 -4.42 -3.08 -11.06
C LYS A 61 -4.88 -2.07 -12.12
N ASN A 62 -5.45 -2.54 -13.23
CA ASN A 62 -5.85 -1.69 -14.37
C ASN A 62 -7.32 -1.22 -14.33
N GLY A 63 -8.04 -1.34 -13.20
CA GLY A 63 -9.44 -0.90 -13.12
C GLY A 63 -10.45 -1.80 -13.85
N GLY A 64 -10.08 -3.04 -14.18
CA GLY A 64 -10.89 -4.01 -14.92
C GLY A 64 -12.01 -4.69 -14.12
N PHE A 65 -12.42 -4.13 -12.98
CA PHE A 65 -13.52 -4.65 -12.16
C PHE A 65 -14.52 -3.55 -11.78
N LYS A 66 -15.82 -3.90 -11.81
CA LYS A 66 -16.93 -2.96 -11.51
C LYS A 66 -17.42 -3.02 -10.06
N VAL A 67 -17.10 -4.10 -9.36
CA VAL A 67 -17.56 -4.37 -8.00
C VAL A 67 -16.40 -4.90 -7.17
N VAL A 68 -16.26 -4.40 -5.94
CA VAL A 68 -15.28 -4.90 -4.96
C VAL A 68 -15.74 -6.27 -4.47
N SER A 69 -15.29 -7.32 -5.17
CA SER A 69 -15.61 -8.70 -4.84
C SER A 69 -14.75 -9.22 -3.69
N ARG A 70 -15.13 -10.35 -3.09
CA ARG A 70 -14.31 -11.00 -2.04
C ARG A 70 -12.89 -11.28 -2.52
N ARG A 71 -12.71 -11.68 -3.78
CA ARG A 71 -11.40 -11.93 -4.38
C ARG A 71 -10.55 -10.65 -4.48
N VAL A 72 -11.16 -9.50 -4.75
CA VAL A 72 -10.45 -8.20 -4.69
C VAL A 72 -10.02 -7.90 -3.25
N LEU A 73 -10.87 -8.18 -2.25
CA LEU A 73 -10.52 -7.99 -0.84
C LEU A 73 -9.38 -8.91 -0.40
N ASP A 74 -9.38 -10.17 -0.83
CA ASP A 74 -8.31 -11.11 -0.51
C ASP A 74 -6.98 -10.65 -1.15
N LEU A 75 -7.01 -10.07 -2.35
CA LEU A 75 -5.82 -9.46 -2.97
C LEU A 75 -5.36 -8.21 -2.20
N CYS A 76 -6.30 -7.36 -1.78
CA CYS A 76 -6.00 -6.19 -0.95
C CYS A 76 -5.34 -6.61 0.38
N GLU A 77 -5.82 -7.69 1.00
CA GLU A 77 -5.27 -8.27 2.22
C GLU A 77 -3.83 -8.80 2.02
N LEU A 78 -3.53 -9.38 0.86
CA LEU A 78 -2.17 -9.79 0.51
C LEU A 78 -1.25 -8.57 0.38
N LEU A 79 -1.71 -7.55 -0.33
CA LEU A 79 -0.92 -6.38 -0.71
C LEU A 79 -0.87 -5.28 0.34
N ASP A 80 -1.59 -5.44 1.46
CA ASP A 80 -1.76 -4.44 2.51
C ASP A 80 -2.40 -3.13 2.00
N VAL A 81 -3.41 -3.29 1.14
CA VAL A 81 -4.23 -2.19 0.62
C VAL A 81 -5.53 -2.14 1.41
N ASN A 82 -5.90 -0.98 1.96
CA ASN A 82 -7.18 -0.83 2.67
C ASN A 82 -8.34 -0.59 1.68
N PRO A 83 -9.30 -1.50 1.45
CA PRO A 83 -10.37 -1.28 0.48
C PRO A 83 -11.52 -0.41 0.99
N TYR A 84 -11.52 -0.02 2.27
CA TYR A 84 -12.65 0.64 2.93
C TYR A 84 -12.49 2.16 2.97
N GLU A 85 -13.61 2.87 2.88
CA GLU A 85 -13.66 4.30 3.20
C GLU A 85 -13.33 4.47 4.68
N THR A 86 -12.32 5.28 4.99
CA THR A 86 -12.09 5.72 6.36
C THR A 86 -13.10 6.81 6.66
N ASP A 87 -14.12 6.50 7.45
CA ASP A 87 -14.95 7.53 8.05
C ASP A 87 -14.03 8.47 8.83
N LYS A 88 -14.04 9.77 8.50
CA LYS A 88 -13.25 10.81 9.19
C LYS A 88 -13.48 10.83 10.73
N LYS A 89 -14.49 10.12 11.22
CA LYS A 89 -14.84 9.97 12.64
C LYS A 89 -14.24 8.73 13.33
N MET A 90 -13.58 7.82 12.61
CA MET A 90 -13.00 6.58 13.17
C MET A 90 -11.48 6.52 13.03
N ILE A 91 -10.80 7.67 13.05
CA ILE A 91 -9.34 7.67 13.25
C ILE A 91 -9.06 7.48 14.75
N ASN A 92 -9.25 6.26 15.24
CA ASN A 92 -8.49 5.80 16.40
C ASN A 92 -7.13 5.40 15.85
N MET A 93 -6.12 6.25 16.07
CA MET A 93 -4.75 6.12 15.53
C MET A 93 -3.98 4.88 16.01
N ASP A 94 -4.60 3.96 16.74
CA ASP A 94 -3.90 2.89 17.43
C ASP A 94 -3.76 1.58 16.63
N GLN A 95 -4.31 1.47 15.41
CA GLN A 95 -4.35 0.19 14.69
C GLN A 95 -3.97 0.21 13.20
N VAL A 96 -3.29 1.25 12.72
CA VAL A 96 -2.67 1.19 11.39
C VAL A 96 -1.22 1.61 11.51
N GLU A 97 -0.34 0.63 11.65
CA GLU A 97 1.07 0.78 11.32
C GLU A 97 1.17 1.00 9.81
N VAL A 98 0.89 2.22 9.35
CA VAL A 98 1.30 2.66 8.02
C VAL A 98 2.71 3.22 8.20
N PRO A 99 3.77 2.53 7.72
CA PRO A 99 5.15 3.03 7.84
C PRO A 99 5.28 4.44 7.26
N PHE A 100 4.52 4.73 6.20
CA PHE A 100 4.48 6.02 5.53
C PHE A 100 3.79 7.14 6.33
N GLY A 101 2.80 6.82 7.16
CA GLY A 101 2.06 7.81 7.94
C GLY A 101 2.90 8.37 9.10
N GLN A 102 3.67 7.49 9.75
CA GLN A 102 4.65 7.88 10.76
C GLN A 102 5.80 8.65 10.11
N LEU A 103 6.32 8.17 8.99
CA LEU A 103 7.38 8.85 8.25
C LEU A 103 6.96 10.26 7.82
N LYS A 104 5.74 10.44 7.29
CA LYS A 104 5.22 11.76 6.91
C LYS A 104 5.15 12.71 8.10
N LYS A 105 4.66 12.26 9.25
CA LYS A 105 4.62 13.07 10.48
C LYS A 105 6.03 13.44 10.95
N GLU A 106 6.97 12.50 10.87
CA GLU A 106 8.37 12.78 11.21
C GLU A 106 8.98 13.81 10.27
N PHE A 107 8.76 13.70 8.96
CA PHE A 107 9.19 14.71 7.98
C PHE A 107 8.57 16.09 8.24
N GLU A 108 7.27 16.15 8.54
CA GLU A 108 6.60 17.42 8.89
C GLU A 108 7.20 18.04 10.16
N ASN A 109 7.57 17.23 11.15
CA ASN A 109 8.21 17.70 12.37
C ASN A 109 9.64 18.19 12.11
N VAL A 110 10.41 17.46 11.30
CA VAL A 110 11.75 17.87 10.88
C VAL A 110 11.68 19.19 10.10
N GLU A 111 10.74 19.34 9.16
CA GLU A 111 10.58 20.55 8.37
C GLU A 111 10.28 21.78 9.24
N LYS A 112 9.39 21.64 10.23
CA LYS A 112 9.08 22.71 11.19
C LYS A 112 10.30 23.15 12.00
N ILE A 113 11.16 22.21 12.38
CA ILE A 113 12.38 22.49 13.16
C ILE A 113 13.44 23.12 12.27
N VAL A 114 13.63 22.60 11.05
CA VAL A 114 14.60 23.10 10.07
C VAL A 114 14.32 24.56 9.71
N ARG A 115 13.06 24.94 9.49
CA ARG A 115 12.68 26.34 9.19
C ARG A 115 13.07 27.34 10.28
N LYS A 116 13.22 26.88 11.52
CA LYS A 116 13.59 27.71 12.68
C LYS A 116 15.09 27.71 12.96
N ARG A 117 15.87 26.87 12.26
CA ARG A 117 17.29 26.60 12.57
C ARG A 117 18.11 26.46 11.28
N PRO A 118 18.74 27.55 10.81
CA PRO A 118 19.54 27.56 9.58
C PRO A 118 20.72 26.56 9.59
N ASP A 119 21.24 26.21 10.77
CA ASP A 119 22.29 25.22 10.95
C ASP A 119 21.82 23.79 10.65
N LEU A 120 20.56 23.47 10.98
CA LEU A 120 19.95 22.18 10.68
C LEU A 120 19.55 22.08 9.20
N GLU A 121 19.11 23.17 8.59
CA GLU A 121 18.81 23.22 7.16
C GLU A 121 20.00 22.78 6.30
N LYS A 122 21.21 23.27 6.62
CA LYS A 122 22.43 22.88 5.91
C LYS A 122 22.70 21.38 6.06
N LYS A 123 22.56 20.83 7.26
CA LYS A 123 22.79 19.39 7.52
C LYS A 123 21.80 18.51 6.78
N VAL A 124 20.51 18.88 6.79
CA VAL A 124 19.46 18.15 6.07
C VAL A 124 19.70 18.18 4.56
N LYS A 125 20.08 19.35 3.99
CA LYS A 125 20.45 19.45 2.57
C LYS A 125 21.62 18.54 2.18
N ILE A 126 22.63 18.42 3.05
CA ILE A 126 23.77 17.53 2.79
C ILE A 126 23.31 16.07 2.75
N ILE A 127 22.52 15.64 3.73
CA ILE A 127 22.01 14.27 3.79
C ILE A 127 21.15 13.96 2.56
N LEU A 128 20.23 14.85 2.19
CA LEU A 128 19.38 14.67 1.00
C LEU A 128 20.20 14.61 -0.28
N ARG A 129 21.25 15.42 -0.40
CA ARG A 129 22.16 15.39 -1.55
C ARG A 129 22.93 14.08 -1.61
N SER A 130 23.48 13.59 -0.49
CA SER A 130 24.15 12.30 -0.43
C SER A 130 23.25 11.12 -0.81
N ILE A 131 21.97 11.16 -0.40
CA ILE A 131 20.99 10.16 -0.82
C ILE A 131 20.72 10.25 -2.32
N ALA A 132 20.53 11.46 -2.86
CA ALA A 132 20.32 11.68 -4.29
C ALA A 132 21.52 11.20 -5.14
N ASP A 133 22.74 11.40 -4.66
CA ASP A 133 23.97 10.94 -5.31
C ASP A 133 24.03 9.41 -5.35
N ILE A 134 23.67 8.72 -4.25
CA ILE A 134 23.59 7.25 -4.20
C ILE A 134 22.57 6.70 -5.21
N VAL A 135 21.39 7.31 -5.27
CA VAL A 135 20.33 6.91 -6.21
C VAL A 135 20.75 7.14 -7.66
N SER A 136 21.51 8.21 -7.92
CA SER A 136 22.02 8.55 -9.24
C SER A 136 23.12 7.59 -9.72
N VAL A 137 23.84 6.93 -8.80
CA VAL A 137 24.90 5.94 -9.10
C VAL A 137 24.34 4.54 -9.38
N GLN A 138 23.10 4.23 -8.96
CA GLN A 138 22.44 2.94 -9.24
C GLN A 138 21.63 2.91 -10.56
N GLY A 139 21.77 3.93 -11.41
CA GLY A 139 21.12 4.04 -12.72
C GLY A 139 21.97 3.61 -13.93
N VAL A 140 22.85 2.60 -13.78
CA VAL A 140 23.64 2.00 -14.88
C VAL A 140 23.40 0.50 -14.93
#